data_AF-A0A2V6ZWY1-F1
#
_entry.id   AF-A0A2V6ZWY1-F1
#
_cell.length_a   1.000
_cell.length_b   1.000
_cell.length_c   1.000
_cell.angle_alpha   90.00
_cell.angle_beta   90.00
_cell.angle_gamma   90.00
#
_symmetry.space_group_name_H-M   'P 1'
#
loop_
_entity.id
_entity.type
_entity.pdbx_description
1 polymer ?
#
loop_
_entity_poly.entity_id
_entity_poly.type
_entity_poly.pdbx_seq_one_letter_code
_entity_poly.pdbx_strand_id
1 'polypeptide(L)'
;MSAVAPAPAPGLAYYEAVPYLLVVESVERGGEWLRRASYPELPGCVAEAVSAVEAMEKLEQARLRLLRQLWDRGAPIPVPRPPLRGAVAG
;
A
#
# COMPACT_ATOMS: atom_id res chain seq x y z
N MET A 1 -40.06 -13.21 -2.28
CA MET A 1 -38.94 -12.25 -2.25
C MET A 1 -37.68 -13.04 -1.95
N SER A 2 -36.78 -13.23 -2.91
CA SER A 2 -35.49 -13.90 -2.67
C SER A 2 -34.51 -12.89 -2.09
N ALA A 3 -33.99 -13.16 -0.90
CA ALA A 3 -32.88 -12.40 -0.35
C ALA A 3 -31.61 -12.75 -1.14
N VAL A 4 -30.95 -11.74 -1.72
CA VAL A 4 -29.61 -11.93 -2.30
C VAL A 4 -28.66 -12.23 -1.14
N ALA A 5 -27.90 -13.32 -1.24
CA ALA A 5 -26.88 -13.61 -0.25
C ALA A 5 -25.82 -12.48 -0.29
N PRO A 6 -25.28 -12.03 0.86
CA PRO A 6 -24.25 -11.01 0.88
C PRO A 6 -23.03 -11.50 0.09
N ALA A 7 -22.41 -10.61 -0.67
CA ALA A 7 -21.17 -10.91 -1.37
C ALA A 7 -20.11 -11.41 -0.37
N PRO A 8 -19.26 -12.39 -0.76
CA PRO A 8 -18.21 -12.89 0.11
C PRO A 8 -17.31 -11.73 0.56
N ALA A 9 -16.86 -11.80 1.82
CA ALA A 9 -15.93 -10.82 2.36
C ALA A 9 -14.67 -10.74 1.45
N PRO A 10 -14.16 -9.53 1.17
CA PRO A 10 -13.00 -9.36 0.31
C PRO A 10 -11.77 -10.05 0.91
N GLY A 11 -11.08 -10.88 0.12
CA GLY A 11 -9.80 -11.48 0.49
C GLY A 11 -8.63 -10.49 0.43
N LEU A 12 -7.43 -10.88 0.87
CA LEU A 12 -6.24 -10.00 0.89
C LEU A 12 -5.97 -9.28 -0.44
N ALA A 13 -6.18 -9.98 -1.56
CA ALA A 13 -5.94 -9.45 -2.90
C ALA A 13 -6.82 -8.23 -3.26
N TYR A 14 -7.93 -8.01 -2.55
CA TYR A 14 -8.72 -6.77 -2.61
C TYR A 14 -7.91 -5.58 -2.06
N TYR A 15 -7.28 -5.76 -0.90
CA TYR A 15 -6.52 -4.71 -0.21
C TYR A 15 -5.20 -4.39 -0.90
N GLU A 16 -4.56 -5.38 -1.53
CA GLU A 16 -3.35 -5.18 -2.35
C GLU A 16 -3.62 -4.29 -3.59
N ALA A 17 -4.86 -4.30 -4.09
CA ALA A 17 -5.28 -3.52 -5.24
C ALA A 17 -5.76 -2.10 -4.89
N VAL A 18 -5.77 -1.71 -3.61
CA VAL A 18 -6.06 -0.34 -3.16
C VAL A 18 -4.95 0.60 -3.62
N PRO A 19 -5.26 1.67 -4.37
CA PRO A 19 -4.27 2.64 -4.79
C PRO A 19 -3.98 3.60 -3.64
N TYR A 20 -2.87 3.40 -2.95
CA TYR A 20 -2.40 4.32 -1.90
C TYR A 20 -1.65 5.52 -2.48
N LEU A 21 -1.54 6.63 -1.73
CA LEU A 21 -0.83 7.84 -2.15
C LEU A 21 0.67 7.61 -1.99
N LEU A 22 1.40 7.53 -3.11
CA LEU A 22 2.85 7.53 -3.09
C LEU A 22 3.36 8.96 -2.87
N VAL A 23 4.14 9.17 -1.82
CA VAL A 23 4.91 10.39 -1.60
C VAL A 23 6.39 10.06 -1.70
N VAL A 24 7.11 10.80 -2.54
CA VAL A 24 8.58 10.72 -2.64
C VAL A 24 9.17 12.10 -2.36
N GLU A 25 10.07 12.16 -1.39
CA GLU A 25 10.75 13.37 -0.97
C GLU A 25 12.26 13.13 -0.89
N SER A 26 13.05 14.20 -1.04
CA SER A 26 14.50 14.14 -0.80
C SER A 26 14.77 14.54 0.65
N VAL A 27 15.47 13.69 1.39
CA VAL A 27 15.81 13.92 2.80
C VAL A 27 17.31 13.83 2.99
N GLU A 28 17.85 14.70 3.83
CA GLU A 28 19.25 14.64 4.24
C GLU A 28 19.40 13.74 5.49
N ARG A 29 20.36 12.82 5.44
CA ARG A 29 20.71 11.89 6.52
C ARG A 29 22.23 11.79 6.61
N GLY A 30 22.80 12.33 7.68
CA GLY A 30 24.24 12.25 7.93
C GLY A 30 25.10 12.88 6.81
N GLY A 31 24.61 13.93 6.15
CA GLY A 31 25.27 14.57 5.01
C GLY A 31 25.00 13.91 3.66
N GLU A 32 24.25 12.80 3.62
CA GLU A 32 23.84 12.14 2.38
C GLU A 32 22.40 12.48 2.01
N TRP A 33 22.15 12.70 0.72
CA TRP A 33 20.81 12.92 0.19
C TRP A 33 20.18 11.61 -0.26
N LEU A 34 19.13 11.20 0.44
CA LEU A 34 18.35 10.02 0.13
C LEU A 34 16.99 10.41 -0.44
N ARG A 35 16.36 9.46 -1.14
CA ARG A 35 14.96 9.53 -1.54
C ARG A 35 14.18 8.69 -0.56
N ARG A 36 13.26 9.33 0.14
CA ARG A 36 12.31 8.70 1.03
C ARG A 36 11.01 8.54 0.29
N ALA A 37 10.57 7.29 0.12
CA ALA A 37 9.26 6.95 -0.40
C ALA A 37 8.36 6.50 0.75
N SER A 38 7.10 6.92 0.76
CA SER A 38 6.13 6.52 1.79
C SER A 38 4.71 6.39 1.25
N TYR A 39 3.91 5.60 1.97
CA TYR A 39 2.46 5.57 1.87
C TYR A 39 1.85 6.18 3.14
N PRO A 40 1.49 7.48 3.16
CA PRO A 40 1.01 8.15 4.37
C PRO A 40 -0.26 7.53 4.97
N GLU A 41 -1.07 6.92 4.11
CA GLU A 41 -2.29 6.20 4.49
C GLU A 41 -2.00 4.85 5.19
N LEU A 42 -0.75 4.39 5.18
CA LEU A 42 -0.26 3.18 5.82
C LEU A 42 0.84 3.55 6.83
N PRO A 43 0.49 3.83 8.10
CA PRO A 43 1.45 4.29 9.10
C PRO A 43 2.65 3.36 9.24
N GLY A 44 3.85 3.94 9.17
CA GLY A 44 5.11 3.20 9.23
C GLY A 44 5.55 2.55 7.91
N CYS A 45 4.76 2.63 6.84
CA CYS A 45 5.16 2.16 5.52
C CYS A 45 6.03 3.21 4.82
N VAL A 46 7.34 3.11 5.05
CA VAL A 46 8.36 4.02 4.52
C VAL A 46 9.59 3.23 4.07
N ALA A 47 10.27 3.71 3.04
CA ALA A 47 11.56 3.20 2.61
C ALA A 47 12.46 4.33 2.13
N GLU A 48 13.77 4.15 2.30
CA GLU A 48 14.79 5.10 1.86
C GLU A 48 15.84 4.40 0.98
N ALA A 49 16.31 5.10 -0.05
CA ALA A 49 17.42 4.69 -0.89
C ALA A 49 18.05 5.91 -1.58
N VAL A 50 19.24 5.76 -2.15
CA VAL A 50 19.87 6.82 -2.95
C VAL A 50 19.07 7.08 -4.24
N SER A 51 18.54 6.01 -4.84
CA SER A 51 17.69 6.04 -6.03
C SER A 51 16.21 6.14 -5.66
N ALA A 52 15.46 7.00 -6.37
CA ALA A 52 14.01 7.10 -6.19
C ALA A 52 13.30 5.79 -6.57
N VAL A 53 13.73 5.14 -7.65
CA VAL A 53 13.16 3.86 -8.10
C VAL A 53 13.39 2.78 -7.06
N GLU A 54 14.61 2.68 -6.52
CA GLU A 54 14.93 1.70 -5.48
C GLU A 54 14.12 1.96 -4.19
N ALA A 55 13.93 3.22 -3.80
CA ALA A 55 13.10 3.57 -2.65
C ALA A 55 11.64 3.13 -2.87
N MET A 56 11.10 3.31 -4.07
CA MET A 56 9.76 2.86 -4.44
C MET A 56 9.64 1.33 -4.43
N GLU A 57 10.62 0.61 -4.97
CA GLU A 57 10.64 -0.87 -4.96
C GLU A 57 10.67 -1.41 -3.52
N LYS A 58 11.52 -0.85 -2.66
CA LYS A 58 11.57 -1.20 -1.23
C LYS A 58 10.26 -0.87 -0.52
N LEU A 59 9.64 0.26 -0.86
CA LEU A 59 8.35 0.65 -0.30
C LEU A 59 7.25 -0.33 -0.70
N GLU A 60 7.20 -0.79 -1.95
CA GLU A 60 6.23 -1.80 -2.40
C GLU A 60 6.35 -3.10 -1.62
N GLN A 61 7.58 -3.57 -1.40
CA GLN A 61 7.80 -4.76 -0.58
C GLN A 61 7.36 -4.52 0.88
N ALA A 62 7.60 -3.33 1.44
CA ALA A 62 7.14 -2.97 2.77
C ALA A 62 5.61 -2.91 2.86
N ARG A 63 4.95 -2.39 1.83
CA ARG A 63 3.48 -2.34 1.70
C ARG A 63 2.89 -3.74 1.78
N LEU A 64 3.36 -4.67 0.94
CA LEU A 64 2.83 -6.05 0.92
C LEU A 64 3.03 -6.76 2.26
N ARG A 65 4.20 -6.60 2.90
CA ARG A 65 4.45 -7.16 4.24
C ARG A 65 3.50 -6.58 5.29
N LEU A 66 3.28 -5.27 5.30
CA LEU A 66 2.40 -4.61 6.25
C LEU A 66 0.94 -5.04 6.03
N LEU A 67 0.45 -5.06 4.79
CA LEU A 67 -0.91 -5.49 4.47
C LEU A 67 -1.15 -6.94 4.89
N ARG A 68 -0.19 -7.83 4.65
CA ARG A 68 -0.25 -9.22 5.16
C ARG A 68 -0.31 -9.26 6.68
N GLN A 69 0.54 -8.51 7.38
CA GLN A 69 0.54 -8.47 8.85
C GLN A 69 -0.79 -7.97 9.43
N LEU A 70 -1.36 -6.92 8.85
CA LEU A 70 -2.66 -6.40 9.28
C LEU A 70 -3.76 -7.44 9.04
N TRP A 71 -3.76 -8.07 7.87
CA TRP A 71 -4.68 -9.14 7.50
C TRP A 71 -4.63 -10.33 8.45
N ASP A 72 -3.43 -10.87 8.70
CA ASP A 72 -3.24 -12.05 9.54
C ASP A 72 -3.65 -11.79 11.00
N ARG A 73 -3.59 -10.52 11.45
CA ARG A 73 -4.04 -10.08 12.78
C ARG A 73 -5.52 -9.73 12.84
N GLY A 74 -6.24 -9.76 11.72
CA GLY A 74 -7.61 -9.25 11.62
C GLY A 74 -7.73 -7.75 11.93
N ALA A 75 -6.64 -7.00 11.79
CA ALA A 75 -6.61 -5.57 12.02
C ALA A 75 -7.25 -4.82 10.83
N PRO A 76 -7.88 -3.65 11.06
CA PRO A 76 -8.40 -2.83 9.98
C PRO A 76 -7.31 -2.44 8.98
N ILE A 77 -7.58 -2.65 7.69
CA ILE A 77 -6.71 -2.19 6.59
C ILE A 77 -7.34 -0.93 5.98
N PRO A 78 -6.59 0.19 5.88
CA PRO A 78 -7.10 1.42 5.26
C PRO A 78 -7.51 1.22 3.79
N VAL A 79 -8.69 1.72 3.41
CA VAL A 79 -9.18 1.72 2.03
C VAL A 79 -9.60 3.14 1.65
N PRO A 80 -8.65 4.07 1.50
CA PRO A 80 -8.94 5.49 1.21
C PRO A 80 -9.53 5.69 -0.19
N ARG A 81 -9.25 4.76 -1.10
CA ARG A 81 -9.76 4.70 -2.46
C ARG A 81 -10.21 3.28 -2.79
N PRO A 82 -11.25 3.09 -3.61
CA PRO A 82 -11.64 1.76 -4.06
C PRO A 82 -10.47 1.04 -4.79
N PRO A 83 -10.32 -0.28 -4.63
CA PRO A 83 -9.32 -1.03 -5.36
C PRO A 83 -9.47 -0.94 -6.87
N LEU A 84 -8.35 -0.96 -7.60
CA LEU A 84 -8.31 -0.83 -9.06
C LEU A 84 -8.83 -2.06 -9.83
N ARG A 85 -9.45 -3.03 -9.15
CA ARG A 85 -10.07 -4.19 -9.81
C ARG A 85 -11.40 -3.78 -10.45
N GLY A 86 -11.28 -3.41 -11.72
CA GLY A 86 -12.31 -2.93 -12.64
C GLY A 86 -11.72 -2.15 -13.84
N ALA A 87 -10.44 -1.73 -13.81
CA ALA A 87 -9.88 -0.79 -14.79
C ALA A 87 -8.94 -1.39 -15.86
N VAL A 88 -8.66 -2.69 -15.85
CA VAL A 88 -7.95 -3.38 -16.95
C VAL A 88 -8.90 -4.34 -17.67
N ALA A 89 -9.89 -3.75 -18.31
CA ALA A 89 -10.57 -4.31 -19.47
C ALA A 89 -10.63 -3.18 -20.51
N GLY A 90 -9.55 -3.06 -21.29
CA GLY A 90 -9.35 -2.03 -22.30
C GLY A 90 -7.98 -2.16 -22.92
#